data_AF-A0A5E6PXX2-F1
#
_entry.id   AF-A0A5E6PXX2-F1
#
_cell.length_a   1.000
_cell.length_b   1.000
_cell.length_c   1.000
_cell.angle_alpha   90.00
_cell.angle_beta   90.00
_cell.angle_gamma   90.00
#
_symmetry.space_group_name_H-M   'P 1'
#
loop_
_entity.id
_entity.type
_entity.pdbx_description
1 polymer ?
#
loop_
_entity_poly.entity_id
_entity_poly.type
_entity_poly.pdbx_seq_one_letter_code
_entity_poly.pdbx_strand_id
1 'polypeptide(L)'
;MSKNSSMLKQCQVELAGLKKDLPRLKAVADEAEKTFANSRQGRPVYPRDQIAPYSNAKAKIDELSREIPRLQGLVNWEEGIKSASETVHLARKEIAKTQSEIKTLRDKRETLESKRAALVAKHEREFRDAERDEHQAAQAYAQSMGGNDTGVERKAEGLLQKASHALAVIKQALQGANAVSSALSAQLSELDDAIQQKQSELDSLNSKVLQAARFYWADRFEKAAQELAILAAHVSASDKLLGYGDSLTDLYIPTMSPEKAHFISHRRILDRRSHVKFEQLTDI
;
A
#
# COMPACT_ATOMS: atom_id res chain seq x y z
N MET A 1 -21.90 -16.55 -7.03
CA MET A 1 -21.30 -15.41 -7.78
C MET A 1 -22.38 -14.36 -8.02
N SER A 2 -22.08 -13.06 -7.87
CA SER A 2 -23.08 -12.02 -8.16
C SER A 2 -23.33 -11.89 -9.66
N LYS A 3 -24.48 -11.33 -10.03
CA LYS A 3 -24.85 -11.07 -11.44
C LYS A 3 -23.80 -10.23 -12.17
N ASN A 4 -23.25 -9.22 -11.50
CA ASN A 4 -22.21 -8.33 -12.03
C ASN A 4 -20.88 -9.06 -12.27
N SER A 5 -20.51 -10.01 -11.40
CA SER A 5 -19.31 -10.85 -11.57
C SER A 5 -19.42 -11.76 -12.80
N SER A 6 -20.61 -12.35 -13.04
CA SER A 6 -20.83 -13.17 -14.24
C SER A 6 -20.81 -12.33 -15.52
N MET A 7 -21.43 -11.15 -15.51
CA MET A 7 -21.41 -10.22 -16.64
C MET A 7 -19.99 -9.73 -16.96
N LEU A 8 -19.19 -9.40 -15.93
CA LEU A 8 -17.81 -8.98 -16.10
C LEU A 8 -16.98 -10.06 -16.83
N LYS A 9 -17.11 -11.32 -16.43
CA LYS A 9 -16.41 -12.44 -17.08
C LYS A 9 -16.83 -12.58 -18.54
N GLN A 10 -18.12 -12.48 -18.82
CA GLN A 10 -18.63 -12.54 -20.19
C GLN A 10 -18.07 -11.41 -21.06
N CYS A 11 -18.09 -10.16 -20.58
CA CYS A 11 -17.54 -9.01 -21.30
C CYS A 11 -16.03 -9.15 -21.55
N GLN A 12 -15.27 -9.70 -20.59
CA GLN A 12 -13.83 -9.95 -20.75
C GLN A 12 -13.55 -11.00 -21.82
N VAL A 13 -14.31 -12.10 -21.84
CA VAL A 13 -14.20 -13.16 -22.86
C VAL A 13 -14.56 -12.62 -24.24
N GLU A 14 -15.65 -11.86 -24.34
CA GLU A 14 -16.09 -11.24 -25.60
C GLU A 14 -15.06 -10.24 -26.14
N LEU A 15 -14.50 -9.37 -25.28
CA LEU A 15 -13.44 -8.43 -25.66
C LEU A 15 -12.21 -9.17 -26.17
N ALA A 16 -11.79 -10.25 -25.50
CA ALA A 16 -10.64 -11.05 -25.91
C ALA A 16 -10.88 -11.73 -27.27
N GLY A 17 -12.08 -12.27 -27.48
CA GLY A 17 -12.51 -12.84 -28.77
C GLY A 17 -12.48 -11.80 -29.89
N LEU A 18 -13.12 -10.65 -29.68
CA LEU A 18 -13.17 -9.57 -30.67
C LEU A 18 -11.77 -9.03 -31.00
N LYS A 19 -10.89 -8.86 -30.01
CA LYS A 19 -9.50 -8.43 -30.24
C LYS A 19 -8.70 -9.46 -31.05
N LYS A 20 -8.96 -10.75 -30.86
CA LYS A 20 -8.33 -11.83 -31.62
C LYS A 20 -8.79 -11.85 -33.07
N ASP A 21 -10.08 -11.59 -33.32
CA ASP A 21 -10.67 -11.61 -34.67
C ASP A 21 -10.45 -10.30 -35.44
N LEU A 22 -10.17 -9.19 -34.75
CA LEU A 22 -10.03 -7.86 -35.33
C LEU A 22 -9.01 -7.77 -36.49
N PRO A 23 -7.80 -8.39 -36.42
CA PRO A 23 -6.85 -8.35 -37.53
C PRO A 23 -7.39 -9.04 -38.79
N ARG A 24 -8.11 -10.16 -38.63
CA ARG A 24 -8.73 -10.87 -39.75
C ARG A 24 -9.83 -10.01 -40.38
N LEU A 25 -10.69 -9.41 -39.56
CA LEU A 25 -11.76 -8.53 -40.04
C LEU A 25 -11.21 -7.29 -40.75
N LYS A 26 -10.09 -6.74 -40.26
CA LYS A 26 -9.39 -5.63 -40.91
C LYS A 26 -8.86 -6.03 -42.29
N ALA A 27 -8.21 -7.20 -42.41
CA ALA A 27 -7.72 -7.67 -43.70
C ALA A 27 -8.85 -7.83 -44.73
N VAL A 28 -9.99 -8.40 -44.33
CA VAL A 28 -11.18 -8.53 -45.20
C VAL A 28 -11.74 -7.17 -45.61
N ALA A 29 -11.81 -6.21 -44.68
CA ALA A 29 -12.27 -4.85 -44.99
C ALA A 29 -11.31 -4.12 -45.94
N ASP A 30 -10.00 -4.20 -45.70
CA ASP A 30 -8.97 -3.57 -46.54
C ASP A 30 -8.96 -4.19 -47.96
N GLU A 31 -9.16 -5.50 -48.09
CA GLU A 31 -9.29 -6.20 -49.38
C GLU A 31 -10.57 -5.79 -50.14
N ALA A 32 -11.70 -5.69 -49.43
CA ALA A 32 -12.96 -5.25 -50.00
C ALA A 32 -12.89 -3.80 -50.50
N GLU A 33 -12.27 -2.89 -49.73
CA GLU A 33 -12.04 -1.50 -50.13
C GLU A 33 -11.11 -1.41 -51.36
N LYS A 34 -10.01 -2.17 -51.39
CA LYS A 34 -9.11 -2.22 -52.54
C LYS A 34 -9.80 -2.74 -53.80
N THR A 35 -10.61 -3.79 -53.66
CA THR A 35 -11.35 -4.39 -54.78
C THR A 35 -12.39 -3.41 -55.33
N PHE A 36 -13.08 -2.72 -54.44
CA PHE A 36 -14.02 -1.65 -54.80
C PHE A 36 -13.32 -0.49 -55.53
N ALA A 37 -12.20 0.01 -54.99
CA ALA A 37 -11.44 1.11 -55.57
C ALA A 37 -10.87 0.79 -56.97
N ASN A 38 -10.53 -0.48 -57.23
CA ASN A 38 -9.97 -0.93 -58.50
C ASN A 38 -11.02 -1.30 -59.56
N SER A 39 -12.32 -1.34 -59.21
CA SER A 39 -13.39 -1.67 -60.15
C SER A 39 -13.74 -0.45 -61.01
N ARG A 40 -13.28 -0.46 -62.28
CA ARG A 40 -13.40 0.65 -63.24
C ARG A 40 -14.65 0.60 -64.14
N GLN A 41 -15.58 -0.33 -63.95
CA GLN A 41 -16.74 -0.52 -64.84
C GLN A 41 -18.05 -0.54 -64.05
N GLY A 42 -18.90 0.47 -64.30
CA GLY A 42 -20.28 0.60 -63.79
C GLY A 42 -20.37 0.70 -62.27
N ARG A 43 -20.75 1.87 -61.72
CA ARG A 43 -20.86 2.18 -60.27
C ARG A 43 -21.06 0.92 -59.41
N PRO A 44 -19.97 0.30 -58.90
CA PRO A 44 -20.10 -0.89 -58.09
C PRO A 44 -20.83 -0.51 -56.81
N VAL A 45 -21.62 -1.41 -56.24
CA VAL A 45 -22.23 -1.16 -54.93
C VAL A 45 -21.13 -1.27 -53.88
N TYR A 46 -21.06 -0.29 -52.98
CA TYR A 46 -20.06 -0.28 -51.90
C TYR A 46 -20.20 -1.55 -51.02
N PRO A 47 -19.11 -2.30 -50.73
CA PRO A 47 -19.18 -3.60 -50.07
C PRO A 47 -19.39 -3.48 -48.56
N ARG A 48 -20.56 -2.98 -48.17
CA ARG A 48 -20.94 -2.76 -46.76
C ARG A 48 -20.86 -4.04 -45.93
N ASP A 49 -21.25 -5.18 -46.48
CA ASP A 49 -21.32 -6.44 -45.72
C ASP A 49 -19.94 -6.99 -45.33
N GLN A 50 -18.91 -6.63 -46.08
CA GLN A 50 -17.52 -7.05 -45.82
C GLN A 50 -16.80 -6.06 -44.89
N ILE A 51 -17.17 -4.78 -44.95
CA ILE A 51 -16.55 -3.70 -44.16
C ILE A 51 -17.24 -3.51 -42.79
N ALA A 52 -18.57 -3.65 -42.73
CA ALA A 52 -19.36 -3.44 -41.52
C ALA A 52 -18.96 -4.34 -40.34
N PRO A 53 -18.58 -5.62 -40.52
CA PRO A 53 -18.11 -6.46 -39.41
C PRO A 53 -16.90 -5.87 -38.68
N TYR A 54 -15.96 -5.23 -39.40
CA TYR A 54 -14.79 -4.60 -38.79
C TYR A 54 -15.17 -3.34 -37.99
N SER A 55 -16.00 -2.46 -38.56
CA SER A 55 -16.44 -1.25 -37.85
C SER A 55 -17.33 -1.57 -36.64
N ASN A 56 -18.21 -2.57 -36.76
CA ASN A 56 -19.05 -3.06 -35.67
C ASN A 56 -18.19 -3.69 -34.55
N ALA A 57 -17.19 -4.51 -34.89
CA ALA A 57 -16.28 -5.09 -33.91
C ALA A 57 -15.48 -4.01 -33.17
N LYS A 58 -15.03 -2.96 -33.87
CA LYS A 58 -14.34 -1.81 -33.24
C LYS A 58 -15.27 -1.05 -32.29
N ALA A 59 -16.48 -0.71 -32.72
CA ALA A 59 -17.47 -0.05 -31.87
C ALA A 59 -17.80 -0.90 -30.63
N LYS A 60 -17.92 -2.21 -30.79
CA LYS A 60 -18.17 -3.13 -29.68
C LYS A 60 -16.99 -3.25 -28.72
N ILE A 61 -15.76 -3.26 -29.23
CA ILE A 61 -14.55 -3.18 -28.40
C ILE A 61 -14.55 -1.89 -27.58
N ASP A 62 -14.86 -0.74 -28.20
CA ASP A 62 -14.91 0.54 -27.50
C ASP A 62 -15.99 0.56 -26.40
N GLU A 63 -17.16 -0.04 -26.67
CA GLU A 63 -18.24 -0.23 -25.69
C GLU A 63 -17.77 -1.12 -24.51
N LEU A 64 -17.25 -2.32 -24.80
CA LEU A 64 -16.77 -3.25 -23.78
C LEU A 64 -15.60 -2.68 -22.96
N SER A 65 -14.72 -1.91 -23.60
CA SER A 65 -13.62 -1.21 -22.93
C SER A 65 -14.10 -0.16 -21.93
N ARG A 66 -15.30 0.40 -22.09
CA ARG A 66 -15.94 1.30 -21.10
C ARG A 66 -16.72 0.53 -20.04
N GLU A 67 -17.38 -0.56 -20.45
CA GLU A 67 -18.26 -1.34 -19.58
C GLU A 67 -17.48 -2.20 -18.58
N ILE A 68 -16.32 -2.76 -18.97
CA ILE A 68 -15.50 -3.60 -18.09
C ILE A 68 -15.04 -2.85 -16.82
N PRO A 69 -14.44 -1.65 -16.89
CA PRO A 69 -14.07 -0.89 -15.69
C PRO A 69 -15.27 -0.55 -14.80
N ARG A 70 -16.42 -0.24 -15.40
CA ARG A 70 -17.68 0.02 -14.68
C ARG A 70 -18.12 -1.21 -13.89
N LEU A 71 -18.14 -2.38 -14.53
CA LEU A 71 -18.49 -3.65 -13.88
C LEU A 71 -17.46 -4.05 -12.83
N GLN A 72 -16.16 -3.82 -13.06
CA GLN A 72 -15.12 -4.04 -12.06
C GLN A 72 -15.35 -3.19 -10.80
N GLY A 73 -15.70 -1.91 -10.97
CA GLY A 73 -16.04 -1.03 -9.85
C GLY A 73 -17.23 -1.57 -9.03
N LEU A 74 -18.29 -2.03 -9.71
CA LEU A 74 -19.47 -2.63 -9.07
C LEU A 74 -19.15 -3.93 -8.32
N VAL A 75 -18.38 -4.83 -8.93
CA VAL A 75 -17.97 -6.10 -8.31
C VAL A 75 -17.09 -5.82 -7.09
N ASN A 76 -16.10 -4.93 -7.21
CA ASN A 76 -15.22 -4.55 -6.10
C ASN A 76 -16.00 -3.94 -4.94
N TRP A 77 -17.04 -3.14 -5.23
CA TRP A 77 -17.92 -2.58 -4.22
C TRP A 77 -18.75 -3.66 -3.52
N GLU A 78 -19.40 -4.55 -4.27
CA GLU A 78 -20.22 -5.63 -3.71
C GLU A 78 -19.40 -6.61 -2.85
N GLU A 79 -18.24 -7.02 -3.34
CA GLU A 79 -17.32 -7.91 -2.63
C GLU A 79 -16.70 -7.19 -1.43
N GLY A 80 -16.34 -5.91 -1.59
CA GLY A 80 -15.78 -5.06 -0.55
C GLY A 80 -16.73 -4.90 0.63
N ILE A 81 -18.02 -4.63 0.40
CA ILE A 81 -19.03 -4.54 1.47
C ILE A 81 -19.18 -5.88 2.20
N LYS A 82 -19.32 -6.98 1.45
CA LYS A 82 -19.55 -8.32 2.03
C LYS A 82 -18.38 -8.78 2.88
N SER A 83 -17.16 -8.49 2.44
CA SER A 83 -15.93 -8.91 3.11
C SER A 83 -15.37 -7.88 4.09
N ALA A 84 -15.96 -6.68 4.19
CA ALA A 84 -15.39 -5.57 4.97
C ALA A 84 -15.13 -5.93 6.44
N SER A 85 -16.12 -6.50 7.13
CA SER A 85 -16.01 -6.84 8.54
C SER A 85 -14.96 -7.92 8.80
N GLU A 86 -14.95 -8.96 7.96
CA GLU A 86 -13.98 -10.05 8.05
C GLU A 86 -12.57 -9.57 7.72
N THR A 87 -12.42 -8.75 6.69
CA THR A 87 -11.14 -8.15 6.27
C THR A 87 -10.57 -7.26 7.37
N VAL A 88 -11.39 -6.43 8.02
CA VAL A 88 -10.96 -5.62 9.16
C VAL A 88 -10.51 -6.51 10.31
N HIS A 89 -11.25 -7.58 10.61
CA HIS A 89 -10.90 -8.49 11.70
C HIS A 89 -9.57 -9.22 11.45
N LEU A 90 -9.42 -9.83 10.28
CA LEU A 90 -8.20 -10.55 9.89
C LEU A 90 -7.00 -9.61 9.81
N ALA A 91 -7.14 -8.45 9.16
CA ALA A 91 -6.04 -7.50 9.04
C ALA A 91 -5.62 -6.92 10.40
N ARG A 92 -6.55 -6.70 11.35
CA ARG A 92 -6.18 -6.30 12.73
C ARG A 92 -5.37 -7.37 13.46
N LYS A 93 -5.71 -8.64 13.28
CA LYS A 93 -4.95 -9.76 13.85
C LYS A 93 -3.53 -9.79 13.29
N GLU A 94 -3.38 -9.66 11.98
CA GLU A 94 -2.07 -9.58 11.34
C GLU A 94 -1.28 -8.34 11.77
N ILE A 95 -1.92 -7.16 11.87
CA ILE A 95 -1.27 -5.95 12.39
C ILE A 95 -0.72 -6.19 13.79
N ALA A 96 -1.50 -6.78 14.70
CA ALA A 96 -1.05 -7.07 16.06
C ALA A 96 0.18 -8.01 16.06
N LYS A 97 0.17 -9.03 15.18
CA LYS A 97 1.29 -9.93 14.99
C LYS A 97 2.52 -9.19 14.44
N THR A 98 2.40 -8.46 13.35
CA THR A 98 3.50 -7.68 12.74
C THR A 98 4.07 -6.66 13.72
N GLN A 99 3.23 -5.99 14.51
CA GLN A 99 3.68 -5.07 15.57
C GLN A 99 4.50 -5.79 16.65
N SER A 100 4.09 -6.98 17.06
CA SER A 100 4.86 -7.79 18.00
C SER A 100 6.21 -8.21 17.42
N GLU A 101 6.26 -8.60 16.15
CA GLU A 101 7.49 -8.96 15.44
C GLU A 101 8.45 -7.75 15.35
N ILE A 102 7.95 -6.58 14.96
CA ILE A 102 8.73 -5.33 14.95
C ILE A 102 9.31 -5.04 16.32
N LYS A 103 8.53 -5.20 17.39
CA LYS A 103 9.01 -5.01 18.76
C LYS A 103 10.17 -5.95 19.07
N THR A 104 10.03 -7.24 18.79
CA THR A 104 11.11 -8.21 19.03
C THR A 104 12.37 -7.92 18.22
N LEU A 105 12.24 -7.41 17.00
CA LEU A 105 13.39 -7.01 16.17
C LEU A 105 14.09 -5.77 16.75
N ARG A 106 13.31 -4.79 17.24
CA ARG A 106 13.85 -3.60 17.91
C ARG A 106 14.58 -3.95 19.20
N ASP A 107 14.00 -4.84 20.02
CA ASP A 107 14.64 -5.31 21.25
C ASP A 107 15.98 -6.01 20.93
N LYS A 108 16.01 -6.88 19.90
CA LYS A 108 17.25 -7.52 19.42
C LYS A 108 18.28 -6.48 18.96
N ARG A 109 17.86 -5.50 18.16
CA ARG A 109 18.72 -4.41 17.68
C ARG A 109 19.34 -3.64 18.84
N GLU A 110 18.56 -3.24 19.83
CA GLU A 110 19.04 -2.52 21.01
C GLU A 110 20.05 -3.35 21.81
N THR A 111 19.80 -4.64 22.00
CA THR A 111 20.75 -5.52 22.70
C THR A 111 22.07 -5.69 21.94
N LEU A 112 22.04 -5.77 20.60
CA LEU A 112 23.26 -5.85 19.78
C LEU A 112 24.03 -4.53 19.77
N GLU A 113 23.33 -3.40 19.70
CA GLU A 113 23.94 -2.07 19.76
C GLU A 113 24.66 -1.87 21.10
N SER A 114 24.00 -2.24 22.21
CA SER A 114 24.60 -2.19 23.55
C SER A 114 25.86 -3.07 23.65
N LYS A 115 25.82 -4.30 23.12
CA LYS A 115 26.99 -5.20 23.08
C LYS A 115 28.13 -4.63 22.26
N ARG A 116 27.84 -4.07 21.09
CA ARG A 116 28.83 -3.43 20.22
C ARG A 116 29.48 -2.23 20.91
N ALA A 117 28.66 -1.34 21.49
CA ALA A 117 29.14 -0.16 22.21
C ALA A 117 30.02 -0.55 23.42
N ALA A 118 29.62 -1.58 24.18
CA ALA A 118 30.40 -2.09 25.30
C ALA A 118 31.74 -2.70 24.87
N LEU A 119 31.77 -3.45 23.77
CA LEU A 119 33.00 -4.04 23.22
C LEU A 119 34.01 -2.95 22.81
N VAL A 120 33.55 -1.98 22.02
CA VAL A 120 34.39 -0.85 21.59
C VAL A 120 34.88 -0.06 22.80
N ALA A 121 33.97 0.33 23.71
CA ALA A 121 34.34 1.11 24.89
C ALA A 121 35.35 0.38 25.80
N LYS A 122 35.27 -0.95 25.92
CA LYS A 122 36.22 -1.74 26.70
C LYS A 122 37.62 -1.69 26.09
N HIS A 123 37.76 -1.99 24.81
CA HIS A 123 39.07 -2.03 24.16
C HIS A 123 39.68 -0.63 23.96
N GLU A 124 38.85 0.39 23.76
CA GLU A 124 39.31 1.79 23.71
C GLU A 124 39.85 2.27 25.07
N ARG A 125 39.32 1.74 26.18
CA ARG A 125 39.83 2.03 27.53
C ARG A 125 41.15 1.31 27.78
N GLU A 126 41.20 0.00 27.52
CA GLU A 126 42.42 -0.81 27.65
C GLU A 126 43.57 -0.22 26.82
N PHE A 127 43.29 0.23 25.59
CA PHE A 127 44.27 0.89 24.74
C PHE A 127 44.77 2.22 25.33
N ARG A 128 43.86 3.08 25.82
CA ARG A 128 44.24 4.36 26.45
C ARG A 128 44.99 4.19 27.77
N ASP A 129 44.72 3.13 28.52
CA ASP A 129 45.47 2.80 29.74
C ASP A 129 46.89 2.33 29.36
N ALA A 130 47.02 1.47 28.36
CA ALA A 130 48.31 1.00 27.87
C ALA A 130 49.17 2.09 27.22
N GLU A 131 48.58 3.02 26.47
CA GLU A 131 49.28 4.20 25.93
C GLU A 131 49.83 5.08 27.05
N ARG A 132 49.08 5.23 28.15
CA ARG A 132 49.52 5.98 29.33
C ARG A 132 50.69 5.28 30.03
N ASP A 133 50.62 3.97 30.19
CA ASP A 133 51.69 3.17 30.82
C ASP A 133 52.98 3.22 29.98
N GLU A 134 52.88 3.09 28.65
CA GLU A 134 54.03 3.25 27.75
C GLU A 134 54.62 4.66 27.85
N HIS A 135 53.79 5.70 27.83
CA HIS A 135 54.26 7.08 27.95
C HIS A 135 54.99 7.33 29.27
N GLN A 136 54.49 6.80 30.39
CA GLN A 136 55.14 6.91 31.69
C GLN A 136 56.48 6.17 31.72
N ALA A 137 56.55 4.96 31.16
CA ALA A 137 57.79 4.20 31.06
C ALA A 137 58.83 4.90 30.16
N ALA A 138 58.40 5.51 29.05
CA ALA A 138 59.25 6.27 28.15
C ALA A 138 59.82 7.52 28.83
N GLN A 139 59.01 8.24 29.62
CA GLN A 139 59.46 9.37 30.42
C GLN A 139 60.48 8.96 31.48
N ALA A 140 60.25 7.85 32.19
CA ALA A 140 61.18 7.32 33.18
C ALA A 140 62.52 6.91 32.55
N TYR A 141 62.49 6.29 31.36
CA TYR A 141 63.69 5.97 30.60
C TYR A 141 64.47 7.23 30.18
N ALA A 142 63.79 8.23 29.62
CA ALA A 142 64.41 9.50 29.24
C ALA A 142 65.06 10.22 30.43
N GLN A 143 64.44 10.17 31.61
CA GLN A 143 65.02 10.71 32.85
C GLN A 143 66.25 9.92 33.30
N SER A 144 66.23 8.59 33.19
CA SER A 144 67.35 7.72 33.59
C SER A 144 68.58 7.85 32.69
N MET A 145 68.40 8.12 31.39
CA MET A 145 69.50 8.43 30.46
C MET A 145 70.25 9.72 30.81
N GLY A 146 69.61 10.65 31.54
CA GLY A 146 70.26 11.87 32.02
C GLY A 146 71.17 11.66 33.25
N GLY A 147 71.17 10.47 33.84
CA GLY A 147 71.99 10.11 35.02
C GLY A 147 73.16 9.19 34.68
N ASN A 148 74.27 9.29 35.40
CA ASN A 148 75.49 8.47 35.18
C ASN A 148 75.36 7.00 35.65
N ASP A 149 74.17 6.52 36.03
CA ASP A 149 73.97 5.16 36.57
C ASP A 149 73.42 4.19 35.51
N THR A 150 74.36 3.48 34.86
CA THR A 150 74.07 2.49 33.81
C THR A 150 73.17 1.33 34.28
N GLY A 151 73.11 1.06 35.59
CA GLY A 151 72.24 0.03 36.16
C GLY A 151 70.77 0.46 36.23
N VAL A 152 70.52 1.75 36.44
CA VAL A 152 69.16 2.34 36.46
C VAL A 152 68.62 2.48 35.05
N GLU A 153 69.48 2.89 34.10
CA GLU A 153 69.15 3.00 32.68
C GLU A 153 68.68 1.65 32.10
N ARG A 154 69.45 0.57 32.27
CA ARG A 154 69.06 -0.77 31.79
C ARG A 154 67.74 -1.28 32.39
N LYS A 155 67.46 -0.94 33.66
CA LYS A 155 66.19 -1.32 34.30
C LYS A 155 65.03 -0.54 33.70
N ALA A 156 65.20 0.75 33.44
CA ALA A 156 64.19 1.59 32.81
C ALA A 156 63.94 1.18 31.34
N GLU A 157 64.99 0.82 30.61
CA GLU A 157 64.89 0.27 29.25
C GLU A 157 64.07 -1.04 29.24
N GLY A 158 64.35 -1.95 30.17
CA GLY A 158 63.60 -3.20 30.30
C GLY A 158 62.12 -3.00 30.67
N LEU A 159 61.78 -1.94 31.39
CA LEU A 159 60.39 -1.56 31.68
C LEU A 159 59.70 -0.94 30.45
N LEU A 160 60.40 -0.09 29.71
CA LEU A 160 59.91 0.48 28.46
C LEU A 160 59.61 -0.62 27.43
N GLN A 161 60.55 -1.55 27.22
CA GLN A 161 60.33 -2.68 26.30
C GLN A 161 59.12 -3.53 26.68
N LYS A 162 58.89 -3.76 27.98
CA LYS A 162 57.70 -4.46 28.47
C LYS A 162 56.41 -3.68 28.22
N ALA A 163 56.40 -2.37 28.47
CA ALA A 163 55.25 -1.51 28.24
C ALA A 163 54.91 -1.40 26.74
N SER A 164 55.91 -1.21 25.88
CA SER A 164 55.73 -1.19 24.42
C SER A 164 55.24 -2.54 23.88
N HIS A 165 55.72 -3.66 24.42
CA HIS A 165 55.19 -4.99 24.06
C HIS A 165 53.73 -5.15 24.47
N ALA A 166 53.36 -4.74 25.69
CA ALA A 166 51.98 -4.78 26.17
C ALA A 166 51.06 -3.90 25.30
N LEU A 167 51.50 -2.69 24.93
CA LEU A 167 50.75 -1.83 24.01
C LEU A 167 50.55 -2.48 22.64
N ALA A 168 51.58 -3.12 22.08
CA ALA A 168 51.46 -3.81 20.80
C ALA A 168 50.41 -4.94 20.83
N VAL A 169 50.36 -5.72 21.92
CA VAL A 169 49.35 -6.76 22.13
C VAL A 169 47.95 -6.16 22.22
N ILE A 170 47.78 -5.08 22.98
CA ILE A 170 46.47 -4.41 23.14
C ILE A 170 46.02 -3.75 21.84
N LYS A 171 46.95 -3.17 21.06
CA LYS A 171 46.66 -2.63 19.73
C LYS A 171 46.14 -3.69 18.77
N GLN A 172 46.72 -4.90 18.80
CA GLN A 172 46.21 -6.03 18.02
C GLN A 172 44.82 -6.48 18.50
N ALA A 173 44.59 -6.50 19.82
CA ALA A 173 43.28 -6.80 20.38
C ALA A 173 42.22 -5.76 19.97
N LEU A 174 42.56 -4.47 19.95
CA LEU A 174 41.70 -3.39 19.47
C LEU A 174 41.35 -3.55 17.98
N GLN A 175 42.32 -3.92 17.14
CA GLN A 175 42.07 -4.23 15.73
C GLN A 175 41.08 -5.40 15.56
N GLY A 176 41.26 -6.47 16.35
CA GLY A 176 40.32 -7.59 16.39
C GLY A 176 38.92 -7.19 16.84
N ALA A 177 38.82 -6.37 17.89
CA ALA A 177 37.56 -5.82 18.39
C ALA A 177 36.85 -4.93 17.36
N ASN A 178 37.61 -4.13 16.61
CA ASN A 178 37.08 -3.30 15.53
C ASN A 178 36.53 -4.14 14.37
N ALA A 179 37.19 -5.25 14.03
CA ALA A 179 36.65 -6.21 13.06
C ALA A 179 35.33 -6.84 13.54
N VAL A 180 35.25 -7.23 14.82
CA VAL A 180 33.99 -7.73 15.43
C VAL A 180 32.91 -6.65 15.45
N SER A 181 33.26 -5.40 15.79
CA SER A 181 32.34 -4.26 15.77
C SER A 181 31.80 -4.00 14.37
N SER A 182 32.64 -4.15 13.33
CA SER A 182 32.20 -4.06 11.93
C SER A 182 31.23 -5.18 11.57
N ALA A 183 31.48 -6.42 12.01
CA ALA A 183 30.56 -7.54 11.80
C ALA A 183 29.22 -7.32 12.52
N LEU A 184 29.24 -6.82 13.76
CA LEU A 184 28.03 -6.44 14.49
C LEU A 184 27.27 -5.29 13.80
N SER A 185 27.99 -4.35 13.19
CA SER A 185 27.38 -3.26 12.40
C SER A 185 26.64 -3.80 11.17
N ALA A 186 27.19 -4.81 10.50
CA ALA A 186 26.51 -5.48 9.39
C ALA A 186 25.22 -6.18 9.86
N GLN A 187 25.26 -6.90 10.99
CA GLN A 187 24.07 -7.51 11.58
C GLN A 187 23.01 -6.49 12.02
N LEU A 188 23.43 -5.32 12.53
CA LEU A 188 22.52 -4.22 12.85
C LEU A 188 21.85 -3.68 11.58
N SER A 189 22.59 -3.56 10.48
CA SER A 189 22.02 -3.18 9.17
C SER A 189 20.99 -4.20 8.68
N GLU A 190 21.27 -5.50 8.80
CA GLU A 190 20.30 -6.55 8.45
C GLU A 190 19.02 -6.48 9.28
N LEU A 191 19.14 -6.17 10.59
CA LEU A 191 17.99 -5.95 11.46
C LEU A 191 17.22 -4.69 11.08
N ASP A 192 17.90 -3.61 10.70
CA ASP A 192 17.28 -2.37 10.24
C ASP A 192 16.48 -2.60 8.94
N ASP A 193 17.05 -3.35 7.99
CA ASP A 193 16.36 -3.75 6.77
C ASP A 193 15.12 -4.62 7.08
N ALA A 194 15.24 -5.59 7.99
CA ALA A 194 14.12 -6.43 8.41
C ALA A 194 13.01 -5.62 9.11
N ILE A 195 13.38 -4.64 9.95
CA ILE A 195 12.44 -3.72 10.60
C ILE A 195 11.71 -2.88 9.54
N GLN A 196 12.43 -2.35 8.55
CA GLN A 196 11.84 -1.55 7.47
C GLN A 196 10.88 -2.37 6.59
N GLN A 197 11.24 -3.62 6.28
CA GLN A 197 10.34 -4.55 5.57
C GLN A 197 9.06 -4.81 6.37
N LYS A 198 9.17 -5.00 7.69
CA LYS A 198 7.99 -5.20 8.54
C LYS A 198 7.14 -3.94 8.70
N GLN A 199 7.75 -2.76 8.67
CA GLN A 199 7.02 -1.49 8.67
C GLN A 199 6.23 -1.29 7.38
N SER A 200 6.82 -1.59 6.21
CA SER A 200 6.09 -1.51 4.94
C SER A 200 4.96 -2.55 4.85
N GLU A 201 5.15 -3.75 5.41
CA GLU A 201 4.09 -4.74 5.59
C GLU A 201 2.93 -4.17 6.44
N LEU A 202 3.26 -3.52 7.57
CA LEU A 202 2.29 -2.88 8.44
C LEU A 202 1.50 -1.75 7.75
N ASP A 203 2.16 -0.91 6.96
CA ASP A 203 1.50 0.15 6.18
C ASP A 203 0.55 -0.43 5.13
N SER A 204 0.95 -1.53 4.49
CA SER A 204 0.09 -2.25 3.54
C SER A 204 -1.16 -2.82 4.22
N LEU A 205 -1.02 -3.35 5.45
CA LEU A 205 -2.15 -3.86 6.24
C LEU A 205 -3.07 -2.73 6.71
N ASN A 206 -2.51 -1.60 7.15
CA ASN A 206 -3.27 -0.41 7.51
C ASN A 206 -4.10 0.12 6.32
N SER A 207 -3.51 0.16 5.13
CA SER A 207 -4.23 0.55 3.91
C SER A 207 -5.41 -0.40 3.63
N LYS A 208 -5.21 -1.72 3.76
CA LYS A 208 -6.29 -2.71 3.63
C LYS A 208 -7.41 -2.50 4.66
N VAL A 209 -7.06 -2.21 5.92
CA VAL A 209 -8.05 -1.91 6.96
C VAL A 209 -8.84 -0.65 6.63
N LEU A 210 -8.17 0.42 6.18
CA LEU A 210 -8.84 1.67 5.81
C LEU A 210 -9.78 1.48 4.62
N GLN A 211 -9.36 0.70 3.62
CA GLN A 211 -10.20 0.37 2.48
C GLN A 211 -11.44 -0.44 2.89
N ALA A 212 -11.27 -1.46 3.73
CA ALA A 212 -12.39 -2.25 4.24
C ALA A 212 -13.32 -1.41 5.13
N ALA A 213 -12.78 -0.54 5.98
CA ALA A 213 -13.55 0.40 6.79
C ALA A 213 -14.34 1.38 5.91
N ARG A 214 -13.76 1.87 4.80
CA ARG A 214 -14.46 2.71 3.84
C ARG A 214 -15.69 1.98 3.28
N PHE A 215 -15.55 0.73 2.82
CA PHE A 215 -16.71 -0.03 2.33
C PHE A 215 -17.78 -0.22 3.42
N TYR A 216 -17.37 -0.56 4.64
CA TYR A 216 -18.27 -0.72 5.77
C TYR A 216 -19.10 0.54 6.06
N TRP A 217 -18.42 1.69 6.19
CA TRP A 217 -19.08 2.95 6.48
C TRP A 217 -19.93 3.45 5.32
N ALA A 218 -19.47 3.22 4.10
CA ALA A 218 -20.18 3.65 2.91
C ALA A 218 -21.48 2.84 2.69
N ASP A 219 -21.50 1.54 3.00
CA ASP A 219 -22.73 0.72 3.03
C ASP A 219 -23.72 1.21 4.10
N ARG A 220 -23.23 1.50 5.31
CA ARG A 220 -24.08 2.05 6.38
C ARG A 220 -24.66 3.42 6.01
N PHE A 221 -23.83 4.27 5.42
CA PHE A 221 -24.27 5.58 4.95
C PHE A 221 -25.32 5.47 3.85
N GLU A 222 -25.15 4.56 2.89
CA GLU A 222 -26.12 4.31 1.82
C GLU A 222 -27.47 3.84 2.39
N LYS A 223 -27.47 2.92 3.35
CA LYS A 223 -28.70 2.46 4.03
C LYS A 223 -29.41 3.60 4.76
N ALA A 224 -28.67 4.39 5.54
CA ALA A 224 -29.21 5.55 6.23
C ALA A 224 -29.78 6.60 5.26
N ALA A 225 -29.09 6.85 4.13
CA ALA A 225 -29.58 7.74 3.09
C ALA A 225 -30.89 7.26 2.47
N GLN A 226 -31.03 5.94 2.25
CA GLN A 226 -32.25 5.35 1.73
C GLN A 226 -33.41 5.43 2.72
N GLU A 227 -33.16 5.20 4.00
CA GLU A 227 -34.14 5.36 5.09
C GLU A 227 -34.58 6.83 5.20
N LEU A 228 -33.63 7.76 5.21
CA LEU A 228 -33.93 9.20 5.21
C LEU A 228 -34.80 9.59 4.02
N ALA A 229 -34.53 9.03 2.84
CA ALA A 229 -35.35 9.27 1.65
C ALA A 229 -36.77 8.69 1.75
N ILE A 230 -36.97 7.60 2.51
CA ILE A 230 -38.30 7.07 2.81
C ILE A 230 -39.03 8.03 3.75
N LEU A 231 -38.39 8.45 4.84
CA LEU A 231 -38.97 9.40 5.80
C LEU A 231 -39.33 10.73 5.13
N ALA A 232 -38.41 11.28 4.32
CA ALA A 232 -38.63 12.47 3.52
C ALA A 232 -39.85 12.35 2.58
N ALA A 233 -40.09 11.15 2.02
CA ALA A 233 -41.28 10.90 1.21
C ALA A 233 -42.58 10.90 2.04
N HIS A 234 -42.56 10.40 3.28
CA HIS A 234 -43.72 10.42 4.18
C HIS A 234 -44.03 11.86 4.63
N VAL A 235 -43.00 12.65 4.96
CA VAL A 235 -43.16 14.08 5.28
C VAL A 235 -43.74 14.83 4.09
N SER A 236 -43.16 14.69 2.89
CA SER A 236 -43.67 15.35 1.68
C SER A 236 -45.08 14.88 1.30
N ALA A 237 -45.46 13.63 1.59
CA ALA A 237 -46.82 13.14 1.40
C ALA A 237 -47.81 13.80 2.37
N SER A 238 -47.42 13.93 3.63
CA SER A 238 -48.22 14.58 4.68
C SER A 238 -48.42 16.06 4.38
N ASP A 239 -47.34 16.78 4.03
CA ASP A 239 -47.38 18.18 3.61
C ASP A 239 -48.35 18.38 2.44
N LYS A 240 -48.27 17.51 1.43
CA LYS A 240 -49.19 17.55 0.28
C LYS A 240 -50.66 17.36 0.69
N LEU A 241 -50.95 16.43 1.60
CA LEU A 241 -52.32 16.17 2.07
C LEU A 241 -52.88 17.31 2.92
N LEU A 242 -52.01 18.00 3.67
CA LEU A 242 -52.36 19.20 4.43
C LEU A 242 -52.45 20.47 3.57
N GLY A 243 -52.04 20.39 2.30
CA GLY A 243 -52.01 21.53 1.38
C GLY A 243 -50.81 22.47 1.60
N TYR A 244 -49.77 22.00 2.29
CA TYR A 244 -48.52 22.74 2.48
C TYR A 244 -47.62 22.67 1.24
N GLY A 245 -46.71 23.64 1.14
CA GLY A 245 -45.65 23.66 0.13
C GLY A 245 -44.60 22.58 0.40
N ASP A 246 -43.82 22.23 -0.62
CA ASP A 246 -42.80 21.18 -0.50
C ASP A 246 -41.55 21.72 0.19
N SER A 247 -41.31 21.28 1.43
CA SER A 247 -40.19 21.72 2.26
C SER A 247 -38.83 21.10 1.88
N LEU A 248 -38.84 20.11 0.97
CA LEU A 248 -37.68 19.27 0.65
C LEU A 248 -37.11 19.52 -0.76
N THR A 249 -37.38 20.68 -1.35
CA THR A 249 -36.91 21.03 -2.70
C THR A 249 -35.39 21.02 -2.82
N ASP A 250 -34.69 21.38 -1.74
CA ASP A 250 -33.23 21.46 -1.72
C ASP A 250 -32.56 20.18 -1.21
N LEU A 251 -33.33 19.10 -0.94
CA LEU A 251 -32.75 17.86 -0.42
C LEU A 251 -31.89 17.18 -1.49
N TYR A 252 -30.60 17.05 -1.17
CA TYR A 252 -29.59 16.37 -1.96
C TYR A 252 -28.73 15.49 -1.06
N ILE A 253 -28.82 14.17 -1.25
CA ILE A 253 -28.01 13.21 -0.50
C ILE A 253 -27.14 12.44 -1.49
N PRO A 254 -25.81 12.50 -1.41
CA PRO A 254 -24.95 11.72 -2.30
C PRO A 254 -25.12 10.22 -2.05
N THR A 255 -24.97 9.40 -3.09
CA THR A 255 -24.88 7.93 -2.95
C THR A 255 -23.42 7.51 -3.04
N MET A 256 -23.06 6.50 -2.26
CA MET A 256 -21.69 5.98 -2.21
C MET A 256 -21.49 4.80 -3.15
N SER A 257 -22.60 4.12 -3.52
CA SER A 257 -22.58 3.02 -4.47
C SER A 257 -22.18 3.50 -5.88
N PRO A 258 -21.33 2.76 -6.62
CA PRO A 258 -20.98 3.07 -8.01
C PRO A 258 -22.14 2.81 -9.01
N GLU A 259 -23.37 2.68 -8.53
CA GLU A 259 -24.57 2.62 -9.36
C GLU A 259 -24.86 3.95 -10.08
N LYS A 260 -25.71 3.89 -11.11
CA LYS A 260 -25.96 5.01 -12.06
C LYS A 260 -26.56 6.27 -11.43
N ALA A 261 -27.16 6.18 -10.24
CA ALA A 261 -27.71 7.33 -9.55
C ALA A 261 -26.71 7.81 -8.51
N HIS A 262 -26.10 8.97 -8.75
CA HIS A 262 -25.06 9.56 -7.88
C HIS A 262 -25.61 10.27 -6.64
N PHE A 263 -26.94 10.42 -6.54
CA PHE A 263 -27.60 11.09 -5.44
C PHE A 263 -29.08 10.71 -5.34
N ILE A 264 -29.64 10.94 -4.15
CA ILE A 264 -31.07 11.00 -3.89
C ILE A 264 -31.47 12.47 -3.98
N SER A 265 -32.33 12.78 -4.94
CA SER A 265 -32.82 14.13 -5.21
C SER A 265 -34.25 14.32 -4.77
N HIS A 266 -34.66 15.58 -4.67
CA HIS A 266 -36.06 15.96 -4.52
C HIS A 266 -37.00 15.21 -5.49
N ARG A 267 -36.65 15.11 -6.78
CA ARG A 267 -37.44 14.35 -7.78
C ARG A 267 -37.65 12.88 -7.37
N ARG A 268 -36.63 12.25 -6.78
CA ARG A 268 -36.71 10.85 -6.33
C ARG A 268 -37.58 10.71 -5.08
N ILE A 269 -37.64 11.74 -4.24
CA ILE A 269 -38.57 11.81 -3.10
C ILE A 269 -40.01 11.96 -3.61
N LEU A 270 -40.25 12.83 -4.60
CA LEU A 270 -41.57 13.01 -5.21
C LEU A 270 -42.12 11.73 -5.83
N ASP A 271 -41.25 10.95 -6.47
CA ASP A 271 -41.59 9.63 -7.03
C ASP A 271 -41.93 8.63 -5.92
N ARG A 272 -41.17 8.61 -4.82
CA ARG A 272 -41.51 7.78 -3.65
C ARG A 272 -42.80 8.23 -2.99
N ARG A 273 -43.02 9.54 -2.87
CA ARG A 273 -44.23 10.14 -2.30
C ARG A 273 -45.50 9.65 -3.00
N SER A 274 -45.50 9.49 -4.33
CA SER A 274 -46.70 9.03 -5.04
C SER A 274 -47.15 7.61 -4.67
N HIS A 275 -46.29 6.85 -4.00
CA HIS A 275 -46.56 5.49 -3.54
C HIS A 275 -46.96 5.44 -2.05
N VAL A 276 -46.85 6.55 -1.32
CA VAL A 276 -47.22 6.64 0.10
C VAL A 276 -48.73 6.85 0.20
N LYS A 277 -49.42 5.95 0.91
CA LYS A 277 -50.87 6.02 1.16
C LYS A 277 -51.16 6.67 2.50
N PHE A 278 -52.37 7.24 2.64
CA PHE A 278 -52.83 7.84 3.90
C PHE A 278 -52.72 6.87 5.09
N GLU A 279 -53.14 5.61 4.91
CA GLU A 279 -53.06 4.56 5.94
C GLU A 279 -51.64 4.40 6.50
N GLN A 280 -50.61 4.51 5.66
CA GLN A 280 -49.20 4.40 6.05
C GLN A 280 -48.69 5.63 6.80
N LEU A 281 -49.37 6.78 6.68
CA LEU A 281 -49.01 8.00 7.40
C LEU A 281 -49.62 8.07 8.80
N THR A 282 -50.68 7.30 9.05
CA THR A 282 -51.44 7.33 10.31
C THR A 282 -51.20 6.11 11.20
N ASP A 283 -50.54 5.08 10.68
CA ASP A 283 -50.15 3.87 11.42
C ASP A 283 -48.75 4.08 12.03
N ILE A 284 -48.68 4.90 13.10
CA ILE A 284 -47.45 5.31 13.81
C ILE A 284 -47.43 4.72 15.22
#